data_AF-A0A956WQZ1-F1
#
_entry.id   AF-A0A956WQZ1-F1
#
_cell.length_a   1.000
_cell.length_b   1.000
_cell.length_c   1.000
_cell.angle_alpha   90.00
_cell.angle_beta   90.00
_cell.angle_gamma   90.00
#
_symmetry.space_group_name_H-M   'P 1'
#
loop_
_entity.id
_entity.type
_entity.pdbx_description
1 polymer ?
#
loop_
_entity_poly.entity_id
_entity_poly.type
_entity_poly.pdbx_seq_one_letter_code
_entity_poly.pdbx_strand_id
1 'polypeptide(L)' 'MERKQMAHPTYLTNESKAAEFEARIARGEKIEPGDWMPDAYRKQLIRMISQHAHSEIVGMLPEGAWITRAP' A
#
# COMPACT_ATOMS: atom_id res chain seq x y z
N MET A 1 -34.24 -25.66 -27.27
CA MET A 1 -33.89 -25.50 -25.84
C MET A 1 -32.54 -24.80 -25.77
N GLU A 2 -32.57 -23.48 -25.76
CA GLU A 2 -31.36 -22.65 -25.80
C GLU A 2 -30.91 -22.40 -24.35
N ARG A 3 -29.81 -23.04 -23.95
CA ARG A 3 -29.21 -22.82 -22.63
C ARG A 3 -28.60 -21.43 -22.63
N LYS A 4 -29.33 -20.47 -22.06
CA LYS A 4 -28.83 -19.13 -21.74
C LYS A 4 -27.61 -19.30 -20.81
N GLN A 5 -26.41 -19.09 -21.34
CA GLN A 5 -25.18 -19.07 -20.57
C GLN A 5 -25.30 -17.95 -19.54
N MET A 6 -25.51 -18.29 -18.27
CA MET A 6 -25.52 -17.30 -17.20
C MET A 6 -24.08 -16.80 -17.02
N ALA A 7 -23.87 -15.50 -17.19
CA ALA A 7 -22.58 -14.87 -16.94
C ALA A 7 -22.25 -15.00 -15.44
N HIS A 8 -21.41 -15.96 -15.10
CA HIS A 8 -20.83 -16.03 -13.76
C HIS A 8 -19.88 -14.83 -13.59
N PRO A 9 -19.97 -14.07 -12.48
CA PRO A 9 -19.00 -13.02 -12.20
C PRO A 9 -17.61 -13.65 -12.22
N THR A 10 -16.74 -13.18 -13.12
CA THR A 10 -15.40 -13.72 -13.31
C THR A 10 -14.56 -13.35 -12.08
N TYR A 11 -14.43 -14.27 -11.14
CA TYR A 11 -13.50 -14.10 -10.03
C TYR A 11 -12.07 -14.27 -10.56
N LEU A 12 -11.29 -13.19 -10.51
CA LEU A 12 -9.85 -13.24 -10.81
C LEU A 12 -9.15 -14.18 -9.81
N THR A 13 -8.32 -15.07 -10.34
CA THR A 13 -7.34 -15.85 -9.55
C THR A 13 -6.30 -14.91 -8.90
N ASN A 14 -5.57 -15.38 -7.89
CA ASN A 14 -4.55 -14.54 -7.25
C ASN A 14 -3.44 -14.09 -8.22
N GLU A 15 -3.04 -14.96 -9.16
CA GLU A 15 -2.06 -14.65 -10.19
C GLU A 15 -2.56 -13.55 -11.13
N SER A 16 -3.84 -13.62 -11.54
CA SER A 16 -4.43 -12.60 -12.41
C SER A 16 -4.63 -11.26 -11.69
N LYS A 17 -4.93 -11.25 -10.38
CA LYS A 17 -4.93 -10.03 -9.57
C LYS A 17 -3.54 -9.41 -9.46
N ALA A 18 -2.49 -10.22 -9.28
CA ALA A 18 -1.12 -9.75 -9.23
C ALA A 18 -0.70 -9.09 -10.55
N ALA A 19 -1.05 -9.71 -11.69
CA ALA A 19 -0.78 -9.13 -13.01
C ALA A 19 -1.47 -7.77 -13.21
N GLU A 20 -2.74 -7.63 -12.81
CA GLU A 20 -3.43 -6.34 -12.89
C GLU A 20 -2.80 -5.28 -11.98
N PHE A 21 -2.39 -5.67 -10.76
CA PHE A 21 -1.67 -4.77 -9.85
C PHE A 21 -0.39 -4.24 -10.50
N GLU A 22 0.45 -5.11 -11.07
CA GLU A 22 1.68 -4.69 -11.76
C GLU A 22 1.38 -3.79 -12.97
N ALA A 23 0.31 -4.10 -13.72
CA ALA A 23 -0.11 -3.27 -14.85
C ALA A 23 -0.56 -1.87 -14.40
N ARG A 24 -1.27 -1.74 -13.27
CA ARG A 24 -1.62 -0.44 -12.66
C ARG A 24 -0.38 0.36 -12.29
N ILE A 25 0.62 -0.29 -11.67
CA ILE A 25 1.90 0.34 -11.33
C ILE A 25 2.62 0.82 -12.59
N ALA A 26 2.68 -0.01 -13.64
CA ALA A 26 3.33 0.35 -14.90
C ALA A 26 2.64 1.53 -15.62
N ARG A 27 1.33 1.70 -15.43
CA ARG A 27 0.57 2.87 -15.91
C ARG A 27 0.76 4.12 -15.05
N GLY A 28 1.49 4.02 -13.93
CA GLY A 28 1.70 5.12 -12.99
C GLY A 28 0.46 5.47 -12.16
N GLU A 29 -0.50 4.54 -12.07
CA GLU A 29 -1.71 4.74 -11.27
C GLU A 29 -1.41 4.67 -9.77
N LYS A 30 -2.20 5.38 -8.99
CA LYS A 30 -2.15 5.29 -7.52
C LYS A 30 -2.89 4.03 -7.06
N ILE A 31 -2.35 3.41 -6.02
CA ILE A 31 -2.98 2.31 -5.30
C ILE A 31 -3.58 2.89 -4.02
N GLU A 32 -4.90 2.79 -3.89
CA GLU A 32 -5.66 3.32 -2.76
C GLU A 32 -5.81 2.26 -1.65
N PRO A 33 -6.12 2.64 -0.40
CA PRO A 33 -6.14 1.71 0.73
C PRO A 33 -7.07 0.49 0.58
N GLY A 34 -8.20 0.69 -0.11
CA GLY A 34 -9.22 -0.34 -0.39
C GLY A 34 -8.90 -1.22 -1.59
N ASP A 35 -7.88 -0.87 -2.38
CA ASP A 35 -7.47 -1.68 -3.53
C ASP A 35 -6.87 -3.01 -3.07
N TRP A 36 -7.08 -4.02 -3.89
CA TRP A 36 -6.31 -5.26 -3.76
C TRP A 36 -4.84 -4.98 -4.10
N MET A 37 -3.93 -5.55 -3.30
CA MET A 37 -2.49 -5.51 -3.52
C MET A 37 -1.86 -6.78 -2.93
N PRO A 38 -0.68 -7.21 -3.40
CA PRO A 38 0.02 -8.34 -2.82
C PRO A 38 0.28 -8.16 -1.31
N ASP A 39 0.09 -9.21 -0.51
CA ASP A 39 0.27 -9.16 0.95
C ASP A 39 1.68 -8.72 1.37
N ALA A 40 2.69 -9.20 0.63
CA ALA A 40 4.08 -8.80 0.87
C ALA A 40 4.25 -7.28 0.65
N TYR A 41 3.65 -6.72 -0.40
CA TYR A 41 3.69 -5.29 -0.70
C TYR A 41 3.05 -4.48 0.44
N ARG A 42 1.85 -4.87 0.90
CA ARG A 42 1.16 -4.23 2.02
C ARG A 42 2.00 -4.24 3.30
N LYS A 43 2.60 -5.39 3.64
CA LYS A 43 3.48 -5.52 4.82
C LYS A 43 4.69 -4.60 4.75
N GLN A 44 5.30 -4.47 3.57
CA GLN A 44 6.46 -3.60 3.38
C GLN A 44 6.08 -2.12 3.48
N LEU A 45 4.94 -1.71 2.92
CA LEU A 45 4.42 -0.34 3.07
C LEU A 45 4.14 0.00 4.53
N ILE A 46 3.48 -0.89 5.28
CA ILE A 46 3.23 -0.70 6.71
C ILE A 46 4.56 -0.50 7.44
N ARG A 47 5.54 -1.37 7.20
CA ARG A 47 6.87 -1.24 7.80
C ARG A 47 7.50 0.12 7.47
N MET A 48 7.54 0.51 6.20
CA MET A 48 8.16 1.76 5.78
C MET A 48 7.47 2.98 6.37
N ILE A 49 6.15 3.07 6.27
CA ILE A 49 5.35 4.20 6.76
C ILE A 49 5.46 4.30 8.29
N SER A 50 5.36 3.17 9.00
CA SER A 50 5.56 3.16 10.45
C SER A 50 6.94 3.65 10.85
N GLN A 51 8.01 3.17 10.19
CA GLN A 51 9.36 3.62 10.50
C GLN A 51 9.60 5.09 10.15
N HIS A 52 8.99 5.58 9.07
CA HIS A 52 9.00 7.00 8.75
C HIS A 52 8.33 7.81 9.88
N ALA A 53 7.13 7.43 10.31
CA ALA A 53 6.43 8.07 11.42
C ALA A 53 7.22 8.00 12.74
N HIS A 54 7.86 6.86 13.06
CA HIS A 54 8.73 6.76 14.22
C HIS A 54 9.93 7.72 14.14
N SER A 55 10.48 7.91 12.94
CA SER A 55 11.61 8.80 12.73
C SER A 55 11.23 10.26 13.01
N GLU A 56 10.03 10.68 12.59
CA GLU A 56 9.51 12.02 12.90
C GLU A 56 9.40 12.25 14.43
N ILE A 57 8.88 11.26 15.16
CA ILE A 57 8.76 11.35 16.63
C ILE A 57 10.12 11.35 17.32
N VAL A 58 11.01 10.44 16.93
CA VAL A 58 12.34 10.33 17.56
C VAL A 58 13.23 11.52 17.20
N GLY A 59 13.05 12.12 16.02
CA GLY A 59 13.75 13.33 15.60
C GLY A 59 13.53 14.53 16.52
N MET A 60 12.38 14.59 17.20
CA MET A 60 12.09 15.65 18.17
C MET A 60 12.96 15.56 19.44
N LEU A 61 13.52 14.39 19.77
CA LEU A 61 14.33 14.22 20.98
C LEU A 61 15.65 15.02 20.94
N PRO A 62 16.51 14.89 19.91
CA PRO A 62 17.73 15.69 19.82
C PRO A 62 17.44 17.19 19.67
N GLU A 63 16.39 17.57 18.95
CA GLU A 63 15.96 18.98 18.84
C GLU A 63 15.49 19.54 20.18
N GLY A 64 14.69 18.76 20.91
CA GLY A 64 14.16 19.09 22.22
C GLY A 64 15.23 19.41 23.25
N ALA A 65 16.39 18.75 23.15
CA ALA A 65 17.53 19.00 24.01
C ALA A 65 18.01 20.47 23.94
N TRP A 66 17.82 21.16 22.81
CA TRP A 66 18.30 22.53 22.62
C TRP A 66 17.25 23.61 22.89
N ILE A 67 15.97 23.27 23.08
CA ILE A 67 14.88 24.25 23.25
C ILE A 67 15.13 25.22 24.42
N THR A 68 15.56 24.71 25.59
CA THR A 68 15.82 25.55 26.77
C THR A 68 17.20 26.20 26.78
N ARG A 69 18.03 25.90 25.77
CA ARG A 69 19.42 26.34 25.62
C ARG A 69 19.65 27.10 24.32
N ALA A 70 18.57 27.50 23.65
CA ALA A 70 18.66 28.34 22.45
C ALA A 70 19.31 29.68 22.82
N PRO A 71 20.32 30.14 22.07
CA PRO A 71 21.02 31.40 22.33
C PRO A 71 20.16 32.64 22.07
#